data_AF-A0A6J4VSU2-F1
#
_entry.id   AF-A0A6J4VSU2-F1
#
_cell.length_a   1.000
_cell.length_b   1.000
_cell.length_c   1.000
_cell.angle_alpha   90.00
_cell.angle_beta   90.00
_cell.angle_gamma   90.00
#
_symmetry.space_group_name_H-M   'P 1'
#
loop_
_entity.id
_entity.type
_entity.pdbx_description
1 polymer ?
#
loop_
_entity_poly.entity_id
_entity_poly.type
_entity_poly.pdbx_seq_one_letter_code
_entity_poly.pdbx_strand_id
1 'polypeptide(L)' 'ANTLYHVGIDGGHTNHIERFNCTLRQRCSRLVRQTLSFSKKLDNHIAAIWLFIYNYNSSLLL' A
#
# COMPACT_ATOMS: atom_id res chain seq x y z
N ALA A 1 0.84 20.64 -32.88
CA ALA A 1 0.49 19.39 -32.17
C ALA A 1 0.19 19.77 -30.73
N ASN A 2 -1.06 19.59 -30.29
CA ASN A 2 -1.55 20.05 -28.99
C ASN A 2 -0.65 19.56 -27.86
N THR A 3 -0.11 20.52 -27.13
CA THR A 3 0.51 20.33 -25.82
C THR A 3 -0.37 19.41 -24.99
N LEU A 4 0.20 18.28 -24.58
CA LEU A 4 -0.40 17.37 -23.62
C LEU A 4 -0.77 18.17 -22.38
N TYR A 5 -2.05 18.50 -22.24
CA TYR A 5 -2.60 19.04 -21.01
C TYR A 5 -2.26 18.02 -19.93
N HIS A 6 -1.28 18.37 -19.09
CA HIS A 6 -0.94 17.57 -17.94
C HIS A 6 -2.18 17.58 -17.04
N VAL A 7 -2.96 16.50 -17.11
CA VAL A 7 -4.04 16.19 -16.19
C VAL A 7 -3.41 16.00 -14.81
N GLY A 8 -3.26 17.10 -14.07
CA GLY A 8 -2.62 17.06 -12.76
C GLY A 8 -3.06 18.14 -11.80
N ILE A 9 -3.91 19.08 -12.20
CA ILE A 9 -4.17 20.29 -11.41
C ILE A 9 -5.45 20.20 -10.56
N ASP A 10 -6.35 19.24 -10.82
CA ASP A 10 -7.65 19.18 -10.11
C ASP A 10 -7.80 18.06 -9.05
N GLY A 11 -6.78 17.20 -8.82
CA GLY A 11 -7.00 15.88 -8.18
C GLY A 11 -6.09 15.47 -7.01
N GLY A 12 -5.33 16.38 -6.40
CA GLY A 12 -4.27 16.06 -5.43
C GLY A 12 -4.67 15.36 -4.12
N HIS A 13 -5.95 15.08 -3.89
CA HIS A 13 -6.45 14.47 -2.66
C HIS A 13 -6.14 12.96 -2.53
N THR A 14 -6.04 12.22 -3.65
CA THR A 14 -5.84 10.75 -3.60
C THR A 14 -4.38 10.33 -3.54
N ASN A 15 -3.45 11.22 -3.86
CA ASN A 15 -2.02 10.90 -3.99
C ASN A 15 -1.41 10.33 -2.69
N HIS A 16 -1.87 10.82 -1.53
CA HIS A 16 -1.46 10.29 -0.24
C HIS A 16 -1.91 8.83 -0.03
N ILE A 17 -3.12 8.50 -0.45
CA ILE A 17 -3.70 7.15 -0.38
C ILE A 17 -2.97 6.22 -1.34
N GLU A 18 -2.68 6.69 -2.56
CA GLU A 18 -1.94 5.93 -3.57
C GLU A 18 -0.53 5.59 -3.08
N ARG A 19 0.18 6.56 -2.49
CA ARG A 19 1.50 6.35 -1.90
C ARG A 19 1.46 5.37 -0.73
N PHE A 20 0.44 5.45 0.12
CA PHE A 20 0.25 4.50 1.22
C PHE A 20 0.00 3.09 0.68
N ASN A 21 -0.91 2.92 -0.28
CA ASN A 21 -1.22 1.63 -0.89
C ASN A 21 0.00 1.01 -1.58
N CYS A 22 0.82 1.82 -2.24
CA CYS A 22 2.08 1.38 -2.83
C CYS A 22 3.06 0.88 -1.75
N THR A 23 3.17 1.59 -0.64
CA THR A 23 4.02 1.20 0.50
C THR A 23 3.56 -0.10 1.15
N LEU A 24 2.26 -0.23 1.40
CA LEU A 24 1.64 -1.45 1.95
C LEU A 24 1.92 -2.66 1.06
N ARG A 25 1.75 -2.50 -0.26
CA ARG A 25 2.01 -3.57 -1.24
C ARG A 25 3.47 -4.03 -1.23
N GLN A 26 4.41 -3.09 -1.18
CA GLN A 26 5.85 -3.39 -1.17
C GLN A 26 6.28 -4.09 0.12
N ARG A 27 5.74 -3.68 1.27
CA ARG A 27 6.13 -4.21 2.58
C ARG A 27 5.38 -5.48 2.99
N CYS A 28 4.15 -5.67 2.53
CA CYS A 28 3.33 -6.82 2.85
C CYS A 28 3.25 -7.81 1.67
N SER A 29 4.34 -8.52 1.39
CA SER A 29 4.47 -9.44 0.24
C SER A 29 3.42 -10.57 0.19
N ARG A 30 2.81 -10.90 1.34
CA ARG A 30 1.68 -11.84 1.46
C ARG A 30 0.44 -11.41 0.68
N LEU A 31 0.27 -10.10 0.41
CA LEU A 31 -0.86 -9.57 -0.37
C LEU A 31 -0.63 -9.62 -1.88
N VAL A 32 0.60 -9.92 -2.32
CA VAL A 32 1.01 -9.86 -3.74
C VAL A 32 1.27 -11.24 -4.32
N ARG A 33 1.69 -12.21 -3.51
CA ARG A 33 2.05 -13.55 -3.98
C ARG A 33 0.88 -14.50 -3.95
N GLN A 34 0.57 -15.09 -5.11
CA GLN A 34 -0.49 -16.09 -5.28
C GLN A 34 0.00 -17.54 -5.07
N THR A 35 1.33 -17.76 -5.04
CA THR A 35 1.98 -19.08 -5.04
C THR A 35 2.05 -19.75 -3.66
N LEU A 36 2.21 -21.07 -3.69
CA LEU A 36 2.01 -22.03 -2.60
C LEU A 36 2.94 -21.86 -1.37
N SER A 37 3.99 -21.04 -1.45
CA SER A 37 5.01 -20.93 -0.40
C SER A 37 4.58 -20.07 0.80
N PHE A 38 3.41 -19.42 0.75
CA PHE A 38 2.86 -18.68 1.89
C PHE A 38 1.51 -19.24 2.33
N SER A 39 1.32 -19.30 3.65
CA SER A 39 0.04 -19.67 4.26
C SER A 39 -1.05 -18.67 3.85
N LYS A 40 -2.08 -19.16 3.15
CA LYS A 40 -3.25 -18.39 2.70
C LYS A 40 -4.37 -18.31 3.75
N LYS A 41 -4.08 -18.64 5.01
CA LYS A 41 -5.06 -18.51 6.10
C LYS A 41 -5.42 -17.03 6.26
N LEU A 42 -6.72 -16.74 6.29
CA LEU A 42 -7.22 -15.37 6.39
C LEU A 42 -6.65 -14.65 7.63
N ASP A 43 -6.57 -15.34 8.77
CA ASP A 43 -6.02 -14.80 10.02
C ASP A 43 -4.59 -14.30 9.86
N ASN A 44 -3.77 -15.01 9.08
CA ASN A 44 -2.38 -14.61 8.83
C ASN A 44 -2.30 -13.34 7.96
N HIS A 45 -3.24 -13.14 7.05
CA HIS A 45 -3.33 -11.90 6.27
C HIS A 45 -3.78 -10.74 7.15
N ILE A 46 -4.81 -10.94 7.98
CA ILE A 46 -5.30 -9.95 8.93
C ILE A 46 -4.17 -9.53 9.89
N ALA A 47 -3.48 -10.49 10.49
CA ALA A 47 -2.36 -10.23 11.40
C ALA A 47 -1.21 -9.49 10.71
N ALA A 48 -0.88 -9.84 9.46
CA ALA A 48 0.18 -9.16 8.72
C ALA A 48 -0.16 -7.69 8.42
N ILE A 49 -1.42 -7.41 8.07
CA ILE A 49 -1.90 -6.03 7.87
C ILE A 49 -1.85 -5.25 9.18
N TRP A 50 -2.33 -5.83 10.28
CA TRP A 50 -2.27 -5.22 11.61
C TRP A 50 -0.84 -4.87 12.02
N LEU A 51 0.09 -5.82 11.86
CA LEU A 51 1.50 -5.62 12.18
C LEU A 51 2.11 -4.52 11.31
N PHE A 52 1.77 -4.47 10.02
CA PHE A 52 2.20 -3.40 9.13
C PHE A 52 1.71 -2.03 9.60
N ILE A 53 0.40 -1.88 9.89
CA ILE A 53 -0.18 -0.60 10.31
C ILE A 53 0.45 -0.13 11.62
N TYR A 54 0.62 -1.03 12.59
CA TYR A 54 1.26 -0.71 13.86
C TYR A 54 2.70 -0.19 13.69
N ASN A 55 3.51 -0.88 12.88
CA ASN A 55 4.89 -0.47 12.60
C ASN A 55 4.94 0.82 11.79
N TYR A 56 4.08 0.98 10.80
CA TYR A 56 4.00 2.19 9.98
C TYR A 56 3.66 3.41 10.83
N ASN A 57 2.64 3.33 11.67
CA ASN A 57 2.24 4.42 12.56
C ASN A 57 3.31 4.73 13.61
N SER A 58 3.94 3.70 14.20
CA SER A 58 5.05 3.89 15.14
C SER A 58 6.24 4.61 14.50
N SER A 59 6.51 4.36 13.20
CA SER A 59 7.59 5.04 12.46
C SER A 59 7.28 6.49 12.07
N LEU A 60 6.03 6.94 12.19
CA LEU A 60 5.62 8.33 11.95
C LEU A 60 5.63 9.18 13.23
N LEU A 61 5.60 8.52 14.39
CA LEU A 61 5.61 9.15 15.72
C LEU A 61 7.02 9.39 16.27
N LEU A 62 8.04 8.91 15.57
CA LEU A 62 9.47 9.17 15.81
C LEU A 62 9.99 10.17 14.79
#